data_AF-A0A9D6RPM6-F1
#
_entry.id   AF-A0A9D6RPM6-F1
#
_cell.length_a   1.000
_cell.length_b   1.000
_cell.length_c   1.000
_cell.angle_alpha   90.00
_cell.angle_beta   90.00
_cell.angle_gamma   90.00
#
_symmetry.space_group_name_H-M   'P 1'
#
loop_
_entity.id
_entity.type
_entity.pdbx_description
1 polymer ?
#
loop_
_entity_poly.entity_id
_entity_poly.type
_entity_poly.pdbx_seq_one_letter_code
_entity_poly.pdbx_strand_id
1 'polypeptide(L)' 'MFGKLGLPEVAIILVIILIVFGVGKLPQVGGAIGKGIRAFRKGQAGEDEEEAEKPKGKTAKKAAKGGTKS' A
#
# COMPACT_ATOMS: atom_id res chain seq x y z
N MET A 1 -6.35 31.24 14.65
CA MET A 1 -6.71 30.17 15.60
C MET A 1 -7.41 28.95 14.97
N PHE A 2 -7.35 28.72 13.65
CA PHE A 2 -8.02 27.57 12.97
C PHE A 2 -7.22 26.99 11.80
N GLY A 3 -5.93 26.68 12.03
CA GLY A 3 -5.10 25.90 11.09
C GLY A 3 -4.83 24.47 11.58
N LYS A 4 -5.72 23.92 12.41
CA LYS A 4 -5.47 22.76 13.30
C LYS A 4 -5.65 21.38 12.63
N LEU A 5 -5.79 21.35 11.32
CA LEU A 5 -5.68 20.12 10.53
C LEU A 5 -4.43 20.23 9.69
N GLY A 6 -3.30 20.40 10.37
CA GLY A 6 -2.01 20.28 9.72
C GLY A 6 -1.70 18.81 9.46
N LEU A 7 -0.67 18.59 8.65
CA LEU A 7 -0.01 17.29 8.54
C LEU A 7 0.30 16.62 9.91
N PRO A 8 0.67 17.35 10.98
CA PRO A 8 0.95 16.73 12.28
C PRO A 8 -0.26 16.02 12.91
N GLU A 9 -1.44 16.64 12.92
CA GLU A 9 -2.64 16.05 13.51
C GLU A 9 -3.09 14.80 12.74
N VAL A 10 -3.04 14.85 11.40
CA VAL A 10 -3.35 13.70 10.55
C VAL A 10 -2.36 12.55 10.80
N ALA A 11 -1.07 12.86 10.99
CA ALA A 11 -0.06 11.86 11.30
C ALA A 11 -0.30 11.18 12.66
N ILE A 12 -0.73 11.91 13.69
CA ILE A 12 -1.06 11.33 15.01
C ILE A 12 -2.22 10.34 14.88
N ILE A 13 -3.28 10.71 14.17
CA ILE A 13 -4.42 9.81 13.94
C ILE A 13 -3.99 8.56 13.17
N LEU A 14 -3.15 8.72 12.14
CA LEU A 14 -2.58 7.62 11.36
C LEU A 14 -1.81 6.65 12.27
N VAL A 15 -0.99 7.15 13.21
CA VAL A 15 -0.23 6.32 14.15
C VAL A 15 -1.16 5.49 15.04
N ILE A 16 -2.25 6.08 15.55
CA ILE A 16 -3.23 5.35 16.37
C ILE A 16 -3.87 4.21 15.56
N ILE A 17 -4.27 4.49 14.32
CA ILE A 17 -4.82 3.48 13.39
C ILE A 17 -3.79 2.38 13.13
N LEU A 18 -2.52 2.74 12.94
CA LEU A 18 -1.42 1.78 12.75
C LEU A 18 -1.16 0.90 13.97
N ILE A 19 -1.39 1.40 15.19
CA ILE A 19 -1.27 0.59 16.40
C ILE A 19 -2.41 -0.44 16.49
N VAL A 20 -3.64 -0.04 16.17
CA VAL A 20 -4.81 -0.93 16.22
C VAL A 20 -4.78 -1.98 15.12
N PHE A 21 -4.50 -1.58 13.88
CA PHE A 21 -4.52 -2.48 12.72
C PHE A 21 -3.15 -3.10 12.42
N GLY A 22 -2.05 -2.49 12.87
CA GLY A 22 -0.69 -2.89 12.53
C GLY A 22 -0.18 -2.30 11.21
N VAL A 23 1.11 -1.95 11.17
CA VAL A 23 1.80 -1.38 9.99
C VAL A 23 1.78 -2.29 8.76
N GLY A 24 1.68 -3.61 8.94
CA GLY A 24 1.64 -4.59 7.85
C GLY A 24 0.29 -4.69 7.14
N LYS A 25 -0.80 -4.21 7.76
CA LYS A 25 -2.15 -4.33 7.19
C LYS A 25 -2.45 -3.26 6.16
N LEU A 26 -1.92 -2.04 6.29
CA LEU A 26 -2.10 -0.99 5.29
C LEU A 26 -1.59 -1.36 3.89
N PRO A 27 -0.36 -1.87 3.68
CA PRO A 27 0.10 -2.26 2.35
C PRO A 27 -0.67 -3.46 1.80
N GLN A 28 -1.10 -4.38 2.65
CA GLN A 28 -1.93 -5.53 2.26
C GLN A 28 -3.30 -5.07 1.72
N VAL A 29 -3.99 -4.20 2.47
CA VAL A 29 -5.30 -3.65 2.10
C VAL A 29 -5.19 -2.68 0.93
N GLY A 30 -4.20 -1.78 0.95
CA GLY A 30 -3.92 -0.85 -0.14
C GLY A 30 -3.58 -1.55 -1.46
N GLY A 31 -2.86 -2.67 -1.41
CA GLY A 31 -2.59 -3.50 -2.58
C GLY A 31 -3.85 -4.13 -3.18
N ALA A 32 -4.81 -4.56 -2.35
CA ALA A 32 -6.10 -5.10 -2.81
C ALA A 32 -7.00 -4.00 -3.38
N ILE A 33 -7.12 -2.88 -2.67
CA ILE A 33 -7.89 -1.70 -3.11
C ILE A 33 -7.31 -1.15 -4.41
N GLY A 34 -5.99 -1.00 -4.51
CA GLY A 34 -5.32 -0.49 -5.71
C GLY A 34 -5.57 -1.35 -6.95
N LYS A 35 -5.58 -2.68 -6.80
CA LYS A 35 -5.97 -3.59 -7.89
C LYS A 35 -7.44 -3.41 -8.29
N GLY A 36 -8.34 -3.27 -7.31
CA GLY A 36 -9.76 -3.02 -7.56
C GLY A 36 -10.01 -1.69 -8.27
N ILE A 37 -9.37 -0.61 -7.81
CA ILE A 37 -9.43 0.70 -8.46
C ILE A 37 -8.87 0.63 -9.88
N ARG A 38 -7.75 -0.08 -10.09
CA ARG A 38 -7.15 -0.24 -11.42
C ARG A 38 -8.08 -1.01 -12.37
N ALA A 39 -8.71 -2.08 -11.90
CA ALA A 39 -9.70 -2.82 -12.67
C ALA A 39 -10.95 -1.98 -12.97
N PHE A 40 -11.42 -1.20 -11.99
CA PHE A 40 -12.55 -0.28 -12.15
C PHE A 40 -12.25 0.81 -13.19
N ARG A 41 -11.06 1.42 -13.12
CA ARG A 41 -10.60 2.41 -14.11
C ARG A 41 -10.45 1.80 -15.50
N LYS A 42 -9.91 0.58 -15.60
CA LYS A 42 -9.80 -0.14 -16.88
C LYS A 42 -11.17 -0.43 -17.49
N GLY A 43 -12.15 -0.84 -16.69
CA GLY A 43 -13.52 -1.07 -17.14
C GLY A 43 -14.27 0.21 -17.53
N GLN A 44 -14.01 1.33 -16.85
CA GLN A 44 -14.59 2.63 -17.21
C GLN A 44 -13.96 3.27 -18.45
N ALA A 45 -12.66 3.05 -18.70
CA ALA A 45 -11.95 3.71 -19.79
C ALA A 45 -12.27 3.15 -21.18
N GLY A 46 -12.98 2.03 -21.28
CA GLY A 46 -13.12 1.29 -22.53
C GLY A 46 -11.81 0.56 -22.87
N GLU A 47 -11.92 -0.68 -23.33
CA GLU A 47 -10.78 -1.54 -23.63
C GLU A 47 -9.89 -0.92 -24.73
N ASP A 48 -8.77 -0.27 -24.37
CA ASP A 48 -7.66 0.00 -25.30
C ASP A 48 -6.37 0.48 -24.59
N GLU A 49 -6.02 -0.14 -23.46
CA GLU A 49 -4.65 -0.06 -22.94
C GLU A 49 -4.20 -1.46 -22.49
N GLU A 50 -3.94 -2.31 -23.48
CA GLU A 50 -2.93 -3.36 -23.36
C GLU A 50 -1.59 -2.68 -23.09
N GLU A 51 -1.20 -2.59 -21.83
CA GLU A 51 0.17 -2.77 -21.34
C GLU A 51 0.30 -2.11 -19.95
N ALA A 52 0.24 -2.92 -18.91
CA ALA A 52 1.12 -2.74 -17.76
C ALA A 52 1.02 -3.99 -16.86
N GLU A 53 1.37 -5.13 -17.43
CA GLU A 53 2.02 -6.16 -16.63
C GLU A 53 3.36 -5.60 -16.14
N LYS A 54 3.48 -5.30 -14.84
CA LYS A 54 4.63 -5.74 -14.03
C LYS A 54 4.14 -5.99 -12.60
N PRO A 55 4.31 -7.21 -12.05
CA PRO A 55 4.10 -7.45 -10.64
C PRO A 55 5.31 -6.88 -9.88
N LYS A 56 5.27 -5.60 -9.47
CA LYS A 56 6.21 -5.10 -8.46
C LYS A 56 5.73 -5.50 -7.06
N GLY A 57 5.73 -6.80 -6.82
CA GLY A 57 5.40 -7.44 -5.55
C GLY A 57 6.50 -8.41 -5.11
N LYS A 58 7.76 -7.99 -5.19
CA LYS A 58 8.91 -8.70 -4.58
C LYS A 58 9.91 -7.71 -3.96
N THR A 59 9.47 -6.88 -3.02
CA THR A 59 10.39 -6.13 -2.14
C THR A 59 9.83 -6.02 -0.72
N ALA A 60 9.70 -7.15 -0.02
CA ALA A 60 9.61 -7.16 1.45
C ALA A 60 9.95 -8.53 2.10
N LYS A 61 10.65 -9.44 1.40
CA LYS A 61 11.12 -10.70 2.00
C LYS A 61 12.51 -11.10 1.48
N LYS A 62 13.50 -10.25 1.74
CA LYS A 62 14.93 -10.61 1.77
C LYS A 62 15.64 -9.85 2.90
N ALA A 63 15.16 -10.04 4.12
CA ALA A 63 15.90 -9.80 5.34
C ALA A 63 15.39 -10.84 6.35
N ALA A 64 16.29 -11.59 6.97
CA ALA A 64 16.04 -12.75 7.83
C ALA A 64 15.61 -14.05 7.10
N LYS A 65 16.61 -14.84 6.62
CA LYS A 65 16.85 -16.26 6.97
C LYS A 65 17.83 -16.91 5.97
N GLY A 66 18.93 -17.43 6.50
CA GLY A 66 20.07 -18.08 5.81
C GLY A 66 21.37 -17.51 6.41
N GLY A 67 21.98 -18.08 7.45
CA GLY A 67 22.12 -19.48 7.77
C GLY A 67 23.36 -20.05 7.09
N THR A 68 24.45 -20.18 7.86
CA THR A 68 25.47 -21.26 7.85
C THR A 68 26.20 -21.65 6.54
N LYS A 69 27.51 -21.86 6.71
CA LYS A 69 28.51 -22.52 5.83
C LYS A 69 29.03 -21.69 4.65
N SER A 70 30.23 -21.11 4.81
CA SER A 70 31.51 -21.80 4.60
C SER A 70 32.61 -21.12 5.41
#